data_AF-A0A9X3WQR3-F1
#
_entry.id   AF-A0A9X3WQR3-F1
#
_cell.length_a   1.000
_cell.length_b   1.000
_cell.length_c   1.000
_cell.angle_alpha   90.00
_cell.angle_beta   90.00
_cell.angle_gamma   90.00
#
_symmetry.space_group_name_H-M   'P 1'
#
loop_
_entity.id
_entity.type
_entity.pdbx_description
1 polymer ?
#
loop_
_entity_poly.entity_id
_entity_poly.type
_entity_poly.pdbx_seq_one_letter_code
_entity_poly.pdbx_strand_id
1 'polypeptide(L)' 'MTPLTIYKEENGVLTEVFPKYVDGDTFKEEIDHFVDCVRTKQQPVIDGEQGYEMLKMLLGIYESSKKQKEIVF' A
#
# COMPACT_ATOMS: atom_id res chain seq x y z
N MET A 1 -8.94 21.63 4.99
CA MET A 1 -9.38 20.29 4.54
C MET A 1 -8.16 19.38 4.49
N THR A 2 -8.28 18.12 4.89
CA THR A 2 -7.23 17.12 4.63
C THR A 2 -7.23 16.79 3.13
N PRO A 3 -6.07 16.60 2.48
CA PRO A 3 -5.98 16.45 1.02
C PRO A 3 -6.62 15.16 0.49
N LEU A 4 -6.81 14.15 1.34
CA LEU A 4 -7.49 12.89 1.02
C LEU A 4 -8.67 12.66 1.97
N THR A 5 -9.82 12.26 1.43
CA THR A 5 -10.98 11.76 2.16
C THR A 5 -11.45 10.49 1.47
N ILE A 6 -11.68 9.42 2.23
CA ILE A 6 -12.15 8.13 1.71
C ILE A 6 -13.61 7.96 2.14
N TYR A 7 -14.50 7.84 1.16
CA TYR A 7 -15.91 7.54 1.39
C TYR A 7 -16.13 6.03 1.28
N LYS A 8 -16.73 5.42 2.29
CA LYS A 8 -17.00 3.98 2.35
C LYS A 8 -18.35 3.69 3.01
N GLU A 9 -18.86 2.48 2.83
CA GLU A 9 -20.02 2.00 3.57
C GLU A 9 -19.58 0.88 4.52
N GLU A 10 -19.89 1.01 5.80
CA GLU A 10 -19.60 -0.02 6.82
C GLU A 10 -20.88 -0.33 7.58
N ASN A 11 -21.27 -1.61 7.60
CA ASN A 11 -22.49 -2.08 8.26
C ASN A 11 -23.76 -1.33 7.82
N GLY A 12 -23.86 -0.93 6.54
CA GLY A 12 -25.01 -0.19 6.00
C GLY A 12 -24.99 1.31 6.26
N VAL A 13 -23.90 1.85 6.82
CA VAL A 13 -23.76 3.28 7.15
C VAL A 13 -22.64 3.90 6.32
N LEU A 14 -22.97 4.98 5.60
CA LEU A 14 -21.98 5.79 4.89
C LEU A 14 -21.04 6.44 5.90
N THR A 15 -19.74 6.21 5.71
CA THR A 15 -18.67 6.62 6.61
C THR A 15 -17.58 7.35 5.83
N GLU A 16 -17.01 8.36 6.47
CA GLU A 16 -15.89 9.14 5.96
C GLU A 16 -14.64 8.82 6.77
N VAL A 17 -13.54 8.50 6.09
CA VAL A 17 -12.22 8.36 6.70
C VAL A 17 -11.36 9.53 6.26
N PHE A 18 -10.76 10.20 7.24
CA PHE A 18 -9.78 11.25 7.05
C PHE A 18 -8.40 10.69 7.44
N PRO A 19 -7.61 10.19 6.48
CA PRO A 19 -6.27 9.71 6.78
C PRO A 19 -5.46 10.80 7.46
N LYS A 20 -4.81 10.43 8.56
CA LYS A 20 -3.92 11.32 9.31
C LYS A 20 -2.50 10.91 9.00
N TYR A 21 -1.68 11.89 8.65
CA TYR A 21 -0.24 11.72 8.64
C TYR A 21 0.24 11.57 10.08
N VAL A 22 1.06 10.55 10.33
CA VAL A 22 1.75 10.36 11.60
C VAL A 22 3.20 10.74 11.36
N ASP A 23 3.72 11.62 12.21
CA ASP A 23 5.12 12.06 12.16
C ASP A 23 6.03 10.95 12.69
N GLY A 24 7.17 10.73 12.04
CA GLY A 24 8.08 9.63 12.34
C GLY A 24 9.11 9.40 11.22
N ASP A 25 10.21 8.74 11.57
CA ASP A 25 11.20 8.29 10.59
C ASP A 25 10.76 6.93 10.02
N THR A 26 9.93 6.99 8.98
CA THR A 26 9.36 5.80 8.34
C THR A 26 10.42 4.84 7.79
N PHE A 27 11.61 5.35 7.41
CA PHE A 27 12.70 4.50 6.95
C PHE A 27 13.31 3.72 8.11
N LYS A 28 13.55 4.39 9.24
CA LYS A 28 14.02 3.72 10.44
C LYS A 28 13.03 2.66 10.92
N GLU A 29 11.74 3.00 10.96
CA GLU A 29 10.69 2.08 11.39
C GLU A 29 10.62 0.82 10.51
N GLU A 30 10.73 0.97 9.19
CA GLU A 30 10.75 -0.16 8.25
C GLU A 30 11.99 -1.05 8.43
N ILE A 31 13.17 -0.45 8.64
CA ILE A 31 14.40 -1.21 8.89
C ILE A 31 14.34 -1.95 10.23
N ASP A 32 13.82 -1.30 11.28
CA ASP A 32 13.63 -1.94 12.58
C ASP A 32 12.66 -3.13 12.47
N HIS A 33 11.54 -2.96 11.75
CA HIS A 33 10.57 -4.03 11.46
C HIS A 33 11.18 -5.20 10.68
N PHE A 34 11.97 -4.91 9.65
CA PHE A 34 12.70 -5.93 8.89
C PHE A 34 13.63 -6.75 9.78
N VAL A 35 14.44 -6.08 10.61
CA VAL A 35 15.36 -6.75 11.56
C VAL A 35 14.59 -7.60 12.56
N ASP A 36 13.47 -7.11 13.08
CA ASP A 36 12.63 -7.87 14.00
C ASP A 36 12.06 -9.13 13.33
N CYS A 37 11.56 -9.02 12.09
CA CYS A 37 11.09 -10.16 11.31
C CYS A 37 12.14 -11.26 11.15
N VAL A 38 13.37 -10.88 10.83
CA VAL A 38 14.50 -11.82 10.71
C VAL A 38 14.79 -12.51 12.04
N ARG A 39 14.75 -11.77 13.16
CA ARG A 39 15.08 -12.31 14.49
C ARG A 39 13.99 -13.24 15.03
N THR A 40 12.73 -12.85 14.89
CA THR A 40 11.58 -13.53 15.50
C THR A 40 10.96 -14.57 14.57
N LYS A 41 11.33 -14.58 13.29
CA LYS A 41 10.74 -15.41 12.23
C LYS A 41 9.25 -15.13 12.01
N GLN A 42 8.77 -13.94 12.36
CA GLN A 42 7.43 -13.48 11.97
C GLN A 42 7.42 -13.05 10.49
N GLN A 43 6.23 -13.05 9.91
CA GLN A 43 6.02 -12.51 8.57
C GLN A 43 6.00 -10.98 8.61
N PRO A 44 6.60 -10.30 7.61
CA PRO A 44 6.49 -8.85 7.50
C PRO A 44 5.04 -8.42 7.22
N VAL A 45 4.72 -7.16 7.51
CA VAL A 45 3.39 -6.57 7.24
C VAL A 45 3.05 -6.66 5.74
N ILE A 46 4.04 -6.46 4.89
CA ILE A 46 3.96 -6.67 3.44
C ILE A 46 4.91 -7.81 3.08
N ASP A 47 4.36 -8.91 2.58
CA ASP A 47 5.15 -10.04 2.11
C ASP A 47 5.64 -9.86 0.67
N GLY A 48 6.46 -10.82 0.20
CA GLY A 48 7.04 -10.77 -1.14
C GLY A 48 6.00 -10.86 -2.26
N GLU A 49 4.91 -11.59 -2.05
CA GLU A 49 3.84 -11.75 -3.05
C GLU A 49 3.02 -10.46 -3.18
N GLN A 50 2.70 -9.82 -2.05
CA GLN A 50 2.05 -8.51 -2.02
C GLN A 50 2.92 -7.44 -2.69
N GLY A 51 4.23 -7.46 -2.42
CA GLY A 51 5.20 -6.59 -3.10
C GLY A 51 5.25 -6.83 -4.61
N TYR A 52 5.19 -8.10 -5.04
CA TYR A 52 5.17 -8.48 -6.44
C TYR A 52 3.90 -8.02 -7.16
N GLU A 53 2.71 -8.18 -6.55
CA GLU A 53 1.45 -7.71 -7.13
C GLU A 53 1.41 -6.18 -7.26
N MET A 54 1.97 -5.45 -6.29
CA MET A 54 2.14 -4.00 -6.38
C MET A 54 3.04 -3.61 -7.58
N LEU A 55 4.17 -4.30 -7.74
CA LEU A 55 5.06 -4.10 -8.90
C LEU A 55 4.37 -4.39 -10.23
N LYS A 56 3.59 -5.48 -10.33
CA LYS A 56 2.79 -5.78 -11.53
C LYS A 56 1.81 -4.66 -11.86
N MET A 57 1.11 -4.12 -10.86
CA MET A 57 0.20 -3.00 -11.06
C MET A 57 0.93 -1.77 -11.60
N LEU A 58 2.07 -1.38 -11.00
CA LEU A 58 2.87 -0.25 -11.47
C LEU A 58 3.33 -0.43 -12.92
N LEU A 59 3.88 -1.61 -13.25
CA LEU A 59 4.31 -1.93 -14.62
C LEU A 59 3.13 -1.93 -15.60
N GLY A 60 1.97 -2.44 -15.17
CA GLY A 60 0.73 -2.39 -15.94
C GLY A 60 0.30 -0.97 -16.29
N ILE A 61 0.37 -0.03 -15.34
CA ILE A 61 0.07 1.40 -15.56
C ILE A 61 1.02 1.99 -16.60
N TYR A 62 2.32 1.76 -16.46
CA TYR A 62 3.30 2.26 -17.42
C TYR A 62 3.07 1.71 -18.83
N GLU A 63 2.83 0.41 -18.95
CA GLU A 63 2.58 -0.24 -20.25
C GLU A 63 1.24 0.18 -20.86
N SER A 64 0.21 0.36 -20.03
CA SER A 64 -1.08 0.87 -20.45
C SER A 64 -0.96 2.27 -21.02
N SER A 65 -0.25 3.16 -20.33
CA SER A 65 0.00 4.54 -20.79
C SER A 65 0.75 4.56 -22.11
N LYS A 66 1.72 3.68 -22.33
CA LYS A 66 2.46 3.63 -23.62
C LYS A 66 1.58 3.11 -24.76
N LYS A 67 0.75 2.11 -24.50
CA LYS A 67 -0.05 1.42 -25.52
C LYS A 67 -1.45 1.99 -25.71
N GLN A 68 -1.86 2.93 -24.86
CA GLN A 68 -3.19 3.55 -24.85
C GLN A 68 -4.32 2.49 -24.79
N LYS A 69 -4.10 1.42 -24.03
CA LYS A 69 -5.06 0.33 -23.84
C LYS A 69 -4.85 -0.37 -22.50
N GLU A 70 -5.85 -1.14 -22.08
CA GLU A 70 -5.77 -1.99 -20.89
C GLU A 70 -4.70 -3.09 -21.05
N ILE A 71 -4.03 -3.41 -19.94
CA ILE A 71 -3.04 -4.49 -19.83
C ILE A 71 -3.55 -5.53 -18.84
N VAL A 72 -3.59 -6.78 -19.26
CA VAL A 72 -4.00 -7.93 -18.45
C VAL A 72 -2.81 -8.88 -18.33
N PHE A 73 -2.54 -9.38 -17.13
CA PHE A 73 -1.45 -10.31 -16.79
C PHE A 73 -1.97 -11.74 -16.61
#